data_AF-A0A2V6R2X1-F1
#
_entry.id   AF-A0A2V6R2X1-F1
#
_cell.length_a   1.000
_cell.length_b   1.000
_cell.length_c   1.000
_cell.angle_alpha   90.00
_cell.angle_beta   90.00
_cell.angle_gamma   90.00
#
_symmetry.space_group_name_H-M   'P 1'
#
loop_
_entity.id
_entity.type
_entity.pdbx_description
1 polymer ?
#
loop_
_entity_poly.entity_id
_entity_poly.type
_entity_poly.pdbx_seq_one_letter_code
_entity_poly.pdbx_strand_id
1 'polypeptide(L)'
;MELRLFFDRALGASFRDLALGEDPASPYLADLLTRFARTENLFPPGVETPRLETVVDMLLETQRVWREDTARFQPEREVVVRRHIGDFALFMTGLFRERVERTASASYYITQGKRAYHFVSEHDRASARGCAGAPLYRRLADRFERYVGVLEYARKVHFADPPQHPFFRLNFG
;
A
#
# COMPACT_ATOMS: atom_id res chain seq x y z
N MET A 1 0.68 6.23 -18.54
CA MET A 1 1.63 5.13 -18.82
C MET A 1 3.01 5.46 -18.26
N GLU A 2 3.50 6.69 -18.48
CA GLU A 2 4.78 7.21 -17.92
C GLU A 2 5.01 6.95 -16.42
N LEU A 3 4.00 7.21 -15.58
CA LEU A 3 4.17 7.12 -14.12
C LEU A 3 4.44 5.69 -13.63
N ARG A 4 3.81 4.69 -14.25
CA ARG A 4 4.04 3.28 -13.90
C ARG A 4 5.46 2.85 -14.26
N LEU A 5 5.92 3.23 -15.46
CA LEU A 5 7.29 2.94 -15.91
C LEU A 5 8.34 3.60 -15.01
N PHE A 6 8.07 4.82 -14.54
CA PHE A 6 8.90 5.48 -13.55
C PHE A 6 9.00 4.66 -12.26
N PHE A 7 7.87 4.22 -11.69
CA PHE A 7 7.88 3.41 -10.47
C PHE A 7 8.50 2.02 -10.66
N ASP A 8 8.28 1.37 -11.80
CA ASP A 8 8.92 0.10 -12.14
C ASP A 8 10.46 0.25 -12.15
N ARG A 9 10.98 1.32 -12.76
CA ARG A 9 12.42 1.61 -12.78
C ARG A 9 12.96 1.92 -11.39
N ALA A 10 12.27 2.79 -10.64
CA ALA A 10 12.69 3.20 -9.30
C ALA A 10 12.71 2.02 -8.32
N LEU A 11 11.67 1.17 -8.33
CA LEU A 11 11.60 -0.03 -7.50
C LEU A 11 12.64 -1.05 -7.94
N GLY A 12 12.79 -1.29 -9.24
CA GLY A 12 13.81 -2.20 -9.75
C GLY A 12 15.24 -1.80 -9.36
N ALA A 13 15.55 -0.49 -9.38
CA ALA A 13 16.82 0.02 -8.85
C ALA A 13 16.93 -0.19 -7.34
N SER A 14 15.89 0.16 -6.59
CA SER A 14 15.86 -0.01 -5.12
C SER A 14 16.07 -1.46 -4.68
N PHE A 15 15.45 -2.43 -5.35
CA PHE A 15 15.65 -3.86 -5.07
C PHE A 15 17.09 -4.32 -5.34
N ARG A 16 17.73 -3.80 -6.39
CA ARG A 16 19.13 -4.11 -6.70
C ARG A 16 20.09 -3.48 -5.70
N ASP A 17 19.90 -2.20 -5.38
CA ASP A 17 20.76 -1.46 -4.45
C ASP A 17 20.71 -2.05 -3.03
N LEU A 18 19.55 -2.59 -2.64
CA LEU A 18 19.37 -3.29 -1.36
C LEU A 18 19.80 -4.77 -1.40
N ALA A 19 20.39 -5.25 -2.51
CA ALA A 19 20.80 -6.64 -2.72
C ALA A 19 19.68 -7.67 -2.48
N LEU A 20 18.43 -7.30 -2.80
CA LEU A 20 17.24 -8.14 -2.60
C LEU A 20 16.89 -9.02 -3.82
N GLY A 21 17.57 -8.79 -4.95
CA GLY A 21 17.31 -9.50 -6.21
C GLY A 21 15.99 -9.11 -6.86
N GLU A 22 15.59 -9.85 -7.91
CA GLU A 22 14.27 -9.67 -8.51
C GLU A 22 13.19 -10.25 -7.60
N ASP A 23 12.27 -9.40 -7.14
CA ASP A 23 11.13 -9.83 -6.34
C ASP A 23 9.84 -9.79 -7.19
N PRO A 24 9.07 -10.89 -7.26
CA PRO A 24 7.83 -10.95 -8.04
C PRO A 24 6.75 -10.00 -7.55
N ALA A 25 6.89 -9.39 -6.36
CA ALA A 25 6.00 -8.33 -5.90
C ALA A 25 6.30 -6.96 -6.53
N SER A 26 7.46 -6.76 -7.17
CA SER A 26 7.86 -5.45 -7.72
C SER A 26 6.81 -4.84 -8.67
N PRO A 27 6.25 -5.58 -9.66
CA PRO A 27 5.20 -5.02 -10.53
C PRO A 27 3.93 -4.64 -9.77
N TYR A 28 3.60 -5.36 -8.69
CA TYR A 28 2.46 -5.03 -7.83
C TYR A 28 2.69 -3.73 -7.05
N LEU A 29 3.91 -3.54 -6.52
CA LEU A 29 4.27 -2.32 -5.82
C LEU A 29 4.25 -1.11 -6.76
N ALA A 30 4.74 -1.25 -8.00
CA ALA A 30 4.68 -0.18 -9.00
C ALA A 30 3.23 0.18 -9.37
N ASP A 31 2.37 -0.83 -9.53
CA ASP A 31 0.93 -0.63 -9.75
C ASP A 31 0.26 0.07 -8.56
N LEU A 32 0.56 -0.37 -7.33
CA LEU A 32 0.07 0.24 -6.10
C LEU A 32 0.45 1.73 -6.03
N LEU A 33 1.72 2.07 -6.24
CA LEU A 33 2.18 3.46 -6.26
C LEU A 33 1.48 4.27 -7.35
N THR A 34 1.28 3.68 -8.54
CA THR A 34 0.57 4.33 -9.65
C THR A 34 -0.90 4.59 -9.29
N ARG A 35 -1.59 3.63 -8.67
CA ARG A 35 -2.99 3.77 -8.25
C ARG A 35 -3.14 4.88 -7.20
N PHE A 36 -2.26 4.91 -6.21
CA PHE A 36 -2.33 5.85 -5.08
C PHE A 36 -1.71 7.22 -5.36
N ALA A 37 -1.12 7.42 -6.54
CA ALA A 37 -0.78 8.76 -7.01
C ALA A 37 -2.02 9.67 -7.16
N ARG A 38 -3.22 9.08 -7.30
CA ARG A 38 -4.49 9.80 -7.24
C ARG A 38 -5.08 9.71 -5.83
N THR A 39 -5.29 10.87 -5.21
CA THR A 39 -5.77 10.98 -3.83
C THR A 39 -7.13 10.32 -3.63
N GLU A 40 -8.03 10.36 -4.62
CA GLU A 40 -9.33 9.67 -4.53
C GLU A 40 -9.23 8.14 -4.39
N ASN A 41 -8.16 7.54 -4.91
CA ASN A 41 -7.91 6.10 -4.76
C ASN A 41 -7.25 5.78 -3.42
N LEU A 42 -6.59 6.76 -2.80
CA LEU A 42 -5.94 6.60 -1.49
C LEU A 42 -6.94 6.75 -0.34
N PHE A 43 -7.92 7.65 -0.51
CA PHE A 43 -8.96 7.93 0.48
C PHE A 43 -10.35 7.71 -0.12
N PRO A 44 -10.78 6.45 -0.28
CA PRO A 44 -12.09 6.16 -0.83
C PRO A 44 -13.21 6.67 0.10
N PRO A 45 -14.41 6.97 -0.43
CA PRO A 45 -15.56 7.30 0.39
C PRO A 45 -15.99 6.10 1.23
N GLY A 46 -16.39 6.34 2.47
CA GLY A 46 -17.05 5.35 3.32
C GLY A 46 -18.58 5.52 3.28
N VAL A 47 -19.30 4.64 3.96
CA VAL A 47 -20.79 4.73 4.02
C VAL A 47 -21.26 6.02 4.71
N GLU A 48 -20.63 6.38 5.83
CA GLU A 48 -21.03 7.55 6.65
C GLU A 48 -19.95 8.64 6.72
N THR A 49 -18.78 8.38 6.14
CA THR A 49 -17.68 9.35 6.11
C THR A 49 -17.35 9.71 4.67
N PRO A 50 -17.13 11.01 4.36
CA PRO A 50 -16.78 11.42 3.02
C PRO A 50 -15.48 10.78 2.54
N ARG A 51 -14.55 10.43 3.45
CA ARG A 51 -13.25 9.82 3.16
C ARG A 51 -12.77 8.91 4.29
N LEU A 52 -12.22 7.75 3.94
CA LEU A 52 -11.52 6.85 4.85
C LEU A 52 -10.04 7.23 4.89
N GLU A 53 -9.62 7.95 5.93
CA GLU A 53 -8.27 8.52 6.01
C GLU A 53 -7.29 7.69 6.84
N THR A 54 -7.78 6.77 7.65
CA THR A 54 -6.96 5.91 8.51
C THR A 54 -7.29 4.43 8.34
N VAL A 55 -6.34 3.56 8.73
CA VAL A 55 -6.59 2.11 8.82
C VAL A 55 -7.74 1.81 9.77
N VAL A 56 -7.93 2.61 10.82
CA VAL A 56 -9.04 2.44 11.77
C VAL A 56 -10.37 2.70 11.07
N ASP A 57 -10.49 3.77 10.29
CA ASP A 57 -11.72 4.07 9.53
C ASP A 57 -12.06 2.93 8.57
N MET A 58 -11.05 2.42 7.86
CA MET A 58 -11.21 1.30 6.93
C MET A 58 -11.61 0.00 7.64
N LEU A 59 -11.09 -0.26 8.85
CA LEU A 59 -11.48 -1.41 9.65
C LEU A 59 -12.92 -1.26 10.17
N LEU A 60 -13.34 -0.06 10.58
CA LEU A 60 -14.73 0.20 10.96
C LEU A 60 -15.68 -0.01 9.78
N GLU A 61 -15.28 0.42 8.58
CA GLU A 61 -16.01 0.14 7.34
C GLU A 61 -16.16 -1.37 7.11
N THR A 62 -15.10 -2.18 7.33
CA THR A 62 -15.25 -3.65 7.23
C THR A 62 -16.33 -4.15 8.19
N GLN A 63 -16.30 -3.75 9.47
CA GLN A 63 -17.30 -4.18 10.47
C GLN A 63 -18.73 -3.75 10.11
N ARG A 64 -18.90 -2.65 9.38
CA ARG A 64 -20.21 -2.17 8.92
C ARG A 64 -20.76 -3.00 7.77
N VAL A 65 -19.89 -3.47 6.86
CA VAL A 65 -20.28 -4.46 5.84
C VAL A 65 -20.88 -5.72 6.49
N TRP A 66 -20.49 -6.05 7.73
CA TRP A 66 -21.09 -7.13 8.51
C TRP A 66 -22.38 -6.74 9.28
N ARG A 67 -22.65 -5.45 9.50
CA ARG A 67 -23.78 -4.95 10.32
C ARG A 67 -24.95 -4.36 9.53
N GLU A 68 -24.71 -3.81 8.34
CA GLU A 68 -25.81 -3.37 7.48
C GLU A 68 -26.65 -4.59 7.12
N ASP A 69 -27.96 -4.51 7.39
CA ASP A 69 -29.06 -5.41 6.99
C ASP A 69 -29.17 -5.58 5.46
N THR A 70 -28.06 -5.84 4.78
CA THR A 70 -28.08 -6.43 3.46
C THR A 70 -28.26 -7.93 3.69
N ALA A 71 -29.42 -8.45 3.29
CA ALA A 71 -29.78 -9.86 3.36
C ALA A 71 -28.85 -10.82 2.56
N ARG A 72 -27.62 -10.40 2.24
CA ARG A 72 -26.62 -11.13 1.46
C ARG A 72 -25.23 -10.84 2.00
N PHE A 73 -24.62 -11.85 2.62
CA PHE A 73 -23.18 -11.94 2.87
C PHE A 73 -22.41 -11.62 1.56
N GLN A 74 -21.58 -10.57 1.56
CA GLN A 74 -20.75 -10.15 0.41
C GLN A 74 -19.25 -10.37 0.69
N PRO A 75 -18.77 -11.63 0.69
CA PRO A 75 -17.37 -11.94 1.00
C PRO A 75 -16.39 -11.26 0.03
N GLU A 76 -16.79 -11.08 -1.24
CA GLU A 76 -15.99 -10.37 -2.23
C GLU A 76 -15.73 -8.90 -1.85
N ARG A 77 -16.71 -8.22 -1.23
CA ARG A 77 -16.56 -6.82 -0.78
C ARG A 77 -15.56 -6.73 0.37
N GLU A 78 -15.58 -7.66 1.33
CA GLU A 78 -14.61 -7.66 2.42
C GLU A 78 -13.19 -7.86 1.89
N VAL A 79 -12.98 -8.77 0.92
CA VAL A 79 -11.67 -9.01 0.30
C VAL A 79 -11.12 -7.74 -0.35
N VAL A 80 -11.95 -6.98 -1.06
CA VAL A 80 -11.57 -5.70 -1.67
C VAL A 80 -11.12 -4.70 -0.61
N VAL A 81 -11.89 -4.54 0.47
CA VAL A 81 -11.53 -3.61 1.56
C VAL A 81 -10.26 -4.06 2.28
N ARG A 82 -10.10 -5.36 2.56
CA ARG A 82 -8.90 -5.92 3.19
C ARG A 82 -7.66 -5.71 2.31
N ARG A 83 -7.76 -5.95 1.01
CA ARG A 83 -6.67 -5.62 0.08
C ARG A 83 -6.31 -4.14 0.14
N HIS A 84 -7.32 -3.26 0.16
CA HIS A 84 -7.08 -1.82 0.26
C HIS A 84 -6.39 -1.44 1.59
N ILE A 85 -6.78 -2.03 2.72
CA ILE A 85 -6.09 -1.83 4.02
C ILE A 85 -4.61 -2.24 3.92
N GLY A 86 -4.32 -3.38 3.28
CA GLY A 86 -2.95 -3.86 3.04
C GLY A 86 -2.14 -2.89 2.19
N ASP A 87 -2.72 -2.46 1.06
CA ASP A 87 -2.10 -1.50 0.15
C ASP A 87 -1.85 -0.15 0.85
N PHE A 88 -2.85 0.37 1.56
CA PHE A 88 -2.81 1.65 2.26
C PHE A 88 -1.77 1.65 3.38
N ALA A 89 -1.75 0.61 4.20
CA ALA A 89 -0.75 0.47 5.24
C ALA A 89 0.67 0.44 4.67
N LEU A 90 0.88 -0.30 3.56
CA LEU A 90 2.19 -0.42 2.93
C LEU A 90 2.66 0.92 2.35
N PHE A 91 1.76 1.62 1.67
CA PHE A 91 2.01 2.94 1.11
C PHE A 91 2.33 3.98 2.19
N MET A 92 1.49 4.07 3.22
CA MET A 92 1.63 5.08 4.27
C MET A 92 2.87 4.85 5.12
N THR A 93 3.20 3.60 5.45
CA THR A 93 4.40 3.29 6.23
C THR A 93 5.68 3.33 5.40
N GLY A 94 5.62 3.06 4.10
CA GLY A 94 6.77 3.14 3.19
C GLY A 94 7.11 4.56 2.75
N LEU A 95 6.11 5.40 2.45
CA LEU A 95 6.35 6.74 1.90
C LEU A 95 6.12 7.89 2.89
N PHE A 96 5.25 7.71 3.88
CA PHE A 96 4.80 8.78 4.77
C PHE A 96 4.89 8.39 6.23
N ARG A 97 5.95 7.66 6.60
CA ARG A 97 6.14 7.11 7.94
C ARG A 97 6.05 8.17 9.03
N GLU A 98 6.65 9.33 8.82
CA GLU A 98 6.65 10.44 9.79
C GLU A 98 5.23 10.98 10.02
N ARG A 99 4.38 10.98 8.99
CA ARG A 99 2.95 11.33 9.14
C ARG A 99 2.21 10.26 9.93
N VAL A 100 2.46 8.98 9.66
CA VAL A 100 1.83 7.89 10.41
C VAL A 100 2.17 8.02 11.88
N GLU A 101 3.45 8.13 12.26
CA GLU A 101 3.90 8.20 13.66
C GLU A 101 3.37 9.43 14.42
N ARG A 102 2.95 10.49 13.71
CA ARG A 102 2.31 11.67 14.33
C ARG A 102 0.84 11.43 14.71
N THR A 103 0.16 10.51 14.03
CA THR A 103 -1.29 10.30 14.20
C THR A 103 -1.61 8.94 14.83
N ALA A 104 -0.77 7.94 14.61
CA ALA A 104 -0.91 6.57 15.09
C ALA A 104 0.47 5.89 15.17
N SER A 105 0.54 4.63 15.57
CA SER A 105 1.82 3.90 15.51
C SER A 105 2.04 3.28 14.13
N ALA A 106 3.24 3.43 13.55
CA ALA A 106 3.57 2.70 12.31
C ALA A 106 3.55 1.17 12.51
N SER A 107 3.88 0.70 13.72
CA SER A 107 3.81 -0.72 14.07
C SER A 107 2.37 -1.27 14.00
N TYR A 108 1.39 -0.44 14.34
CA TYR A 108 -0.03 -0.79 14.20
C TYR A 108 -0.40 -0.94 12.72
N TYR A 109 -0.02 0.02 11.87
CA TYR A 109 -0.28 -0.03 10.43
C TYR A 109 0.36 -1.27 9.80
N ILE A 110 1.63 -1.57 10.12
CA ILE A 110 2.32 -2.77 9.64
C ILE A 110 1.54 -4.03 10.07
N THR A 111 1.14 -4.11 11.34
CA THR A 111 0.39 -5.26 11.86
C THR A 111 -0.94 -5.46 11.14
N GLN A 112 -1.70 -4.37 10.93
CA GLN A 112 -2.98 -4.44 10.22
C GLN A 112 -2.79 -4.77 8.74
N GLY A 113 -1.78 -4.19 8.08
CA GLY A 113 -1.48 -4.47 6.68
C GLY A 113 -1.11 -5.95 6.44
N LYS A 114 -0.27 -6.52 7.31
CA LYS A 114 0.06 -7.95 7.31
C LYS A 114 -1.18 -8.84 7.44
N ARG A 115 -2.02 -8.55 8.43
CA ARG A 115 -3.25 -9.30 8.67
C ARG A 115 -4.20 -9.23 7.48
N ALA A 116 -4.30 -8.05 6.86
CA ALA A 116 -5.17 -7.84 5.73
C ALA A 116 -4.72 -8.63 4.48
N TYR A 117 -3.43 -8.61 4.14
CA TYR A 117 -2.91 -9.44 3.05
C TYR A 117 -2.99 -10.95 3.34
N HIS A 118 -2.75 -11.36 4.59
CA HIS A 118 -2.93 -12.77 4.98
C HIS A 118 -4.39 -13.21 4.78
N PHE A 119 -5.36 -12.37 5.17
CA PHE A 119 -6.78 -12.64 4.94
C PHE A 119 -7.09 -12.80 3.45
N VAL A 120 -6.65 -11.86 2.61
CA VAL A 120 -6.87 -11.92 1.15
C VAL A 120 -6.25 -13.19 0.56
N SER A 121 -5.04 -13.55 1.00
CA SER A 121 -4.38 -14.78 0.57
C SER A 121 -5.15 -16.05 0.93
N GLU A 122 -5.69 -16.14 2.15
CA GLU A 122 -6.45 -17.32 2.57
C GLU A 122 -7.81 -17.40 1.85
N HIS A 123 -8.46 -16.26 1.63
CA HIS A 123 -9.70 -16.19 0.87
C HIS A 123 -9.50 -16.63 -0.59
N ASP A 124 -8.47 -16.12 -1.26
CA ASP A 124 -8.13 -16.50 -2.64
C ASP A 124 -7.81 -17.99 -2.75
N ARG A 125 -7.13 -18.56 -1.74
CA ARG A 125 -6.80 -19.99 -1.66
C ARG A 125 -8.04 -20.86 -1.46
N ALA A 126 -9.00 -20.41 -0.66
CA ALA A 126 -10.23 -21.15 -0.37
C ALA A 126 -11.30 -21.01 -1.47
N SER A 127 -11.19 -19.99 -2.32
CA SER A 127 -12.12 -19.74 -3.42
C SER A 127 -11.98 -20.81 -4.51
N ALA A 128 -13.11 -21.34 -5.01
CA ALA A 128 -13.16 -22.43 -5.99
C ALA A 128 -12.43 -22.15 -7.33
N ARG A 129 -12.04 -20.89 -7.58
CA ARG A 129 -11.30 -20.46 -8.78
C ARG A 129 -9.78 -20.54 -8.62
N GLY A 130 -9.24 -20.87 -7.44
CA GLY A 130 -7.80 -21.01 -7.22
C GLY A 130 -7.01 -19.83 -7.79
N CYS A 131 -7.28 -18.61 -7.31
CA CYS A 131 -6.75 -17.40 -7.92
C CYS A 131 -5.21 -17.36 -7.85
N ALA A 132 -4.56 -16.99 -8.96
CA ALA A 132 -3.11 -16.82 -9.07
C ALA A 132 -2.53 -15.73 -8.11
N GLY A 133 -3.39 -14.95 -7.45
CA GLY A 133 -3.01 -13.90 -6.50
C GLY A 133 -2.61 -14.39 -5.11
N ALA A 134 -3.06 -15.57 -4.67
CA ALA A 134 -2.80 -16.05 -3.30
C ALA A 134 -1.29 -16.07 -2.93
N PRO A 135 -0.38 -16.60 -3.78
CA PRO A 135 1.06 -16.57 -3.47
C PRO A 135 1.64 -15.16 -3.35
N LEU A 136 1.10 -14.19 -4.10
CA LEU A 136 1.54 -12.80 -4.05
C LEU A 136 1.12 -12.15 -2.73
N TYR A 137 -0.15 -12.26 -2.35
CA TYR A 137 -0.64 -11.67 -1.09
C TYR A 137 -0.02 -12.33 0.13
N ARG A 138 0.23 -13.64 0.10
CA ARG A 138 1.01 -14.30 1.15
C ARG A 138 2.41 -13.71 1.29
N ARG A 139 3.11 -13.53 0.16
CA ARG A 139 4.45 -12.93 0.14
C ARG A 139 4.43 -11.49 0.66
N LEU A 140 3.44 -10.68 0.27
CA LEU A 140 3.27 -9.31 0.78
C LEU A 140 3.05 -9.27 2.30
N ALA A 141 2.28 -10.22 2.84
CA ALA A 141 2.10 -10.35 4.29
C ALA A 141 3.39 -10.75 5.00
N ASP A 142 4.07 -11.79 4.50
CA ASP A 142 5.26 -12.37 5.15
C ASP A 142 6.48 -11.43 5.11
N ARG A 143 6.60 -10.65 4.03
CA ARG A 143 7.75 -9.74 3.79
C ARG A 143 7.39 -8.27 3.89
N PHE A 144 6.32 -7.93 4.60
CA PHE A 144 5.78 -6.57 4.63
C PHE A 144 6.83 -5.50 4.99
N GLU A 145 7.59 -5.67 6.08
CA GLU A 145 8.60 -4.68 6.48
C GLU A 145 9.72 -4.52 5.47
N ARG A 146 10.05 -5.60 4.73
CA ARG A 146 11.03 -5.51 3.65
C ARG A 146 10.51 -4.57 2.56
N TYR A 147 9.24 -4.70 2.17
CA TYR A 147 8.64 -3.82 1.17
C TYR A 147 8.48 -2.39 1.68
N VAL A 148 8.19 -2.19 2.97
CA VAL A 148 8.26 -0.86 3.61
C VAL A 148 9.65 -0.24 3.43
N GLY A 149 10.71 -0.99 3.72
CA GLY A 149 12.09 -0.52 3.55
C GLY A 149 12.45 -0.21 2.09
N VAL A 150 12.00 -1.03 1.15
CA VAL A 150 12.18 -0.78 -0.30
C VAL A 150 11.48 0.52 -0.72
N LEU A 151 10.25 0.74 -0.28
CA LEU A 151 9.49 1.96 -0.59
C LEU A 151 10.13 3.20 0.05
N GLU A 152 10.61 3.07 1.28
CA GLU A 152 11.30 4.14 1.99
C GLU A 152 12.60 4.53 1.28
N TYR A 153 13.39 3.55 0.83
CA TYR A 153 14.58 3.78 0.02
C TYR A 153 14.23 4.44 -1.31
N ALA A 154 13.24 3.90 -2.03
CA ALA A 154 12.80 4.44 -3.32
C ALA A 154 12.38 5.92 -3.19
N ARG A 155 11.67 6.27 -2.12
CA ARG A 155 11.31 7.66 -1.81
C ARG A 155 12.54 8.54 -1.65
N LYS A 156 13.50 8.12 -0.82
CA LYS A 156 14.68 8.92 -0.50
C LYS A 156 15.62 9.10 -1.69
N VAL A 157 15.73 8.10 -2.56
CA VAL A 157 16.72 8.10 -3.65
C VAL A 157 16.13 8.55 -4.98
N HIS A 158 14.88 8.20 -5.29
CA HIS A 158 14.29 8.44 -6.60
C HIS A 158 13.21 9.51 -6.60
N PHE A 159 12.58 9.81 -5.45
CA PHE A 159 11.50 10.82 -5.39
C PHE A 159 11.97 12.16 -4.81
N ALA A 160 13.16 12.19 -4.20
CA ALA A 160 13.66 13.34 -3.45
C ALA A 160 14.42 14.38 -4.30
N ASP A 161 14.58 14.19 -5.60
CA ASP A 161 15.23 15.19 -6.46
C ASP A 161 14.18 16.17 -7.03
N PRO A 162 14.08 17.41 -6.50
CA PRO A 162 13.73 18.53 -7.37
C PRO A 162 14.86 18.67 -8.42
N PRO A 163 14.55 19.16 -9.64
CA PRO A 163 15.59 19.40 -10.64
C PRO A 163 16.72 20.22 -10.02
N GLN A 164 17.97 19.77 -10.19
CA GLN A 164 19.17 20.49 -9.81
C GLN A 164 19.30 21.74 -10.70
N HIS A 165 18.40 22.70 -10.52
CA HIS A 165 18.41 23.95 -11.24
C HIS A 165 19.36 24.92 -10.51
N PRO A 166 20.31 25.56 -11.21
CA PRO A 166 21.27 26.49 -10.62
C PRO A 166 20.67 27.62 -9.78
N PHE A 167 19.39 27.94 -9.97
CA PHE A 167 18.67 28.98 -9.25
C PHE A 167 18.54 28.75 -7.73
N PHE A 168 18.50 27.50 -7.27
CA PHE A 168 18.35 27.19 -5.84
C PHE A 168 19.67 27.17 -5.05
N ARG A 169 20.80 27.59 -5.67
CA ARG A 169 22.12 27.70 -5.02
C ARG A 169 22.49 29.10 -4.53
N LEU A 170 21.59 30.08 -4.61
CA LEU A 170 21.87 31.41 -4.07
C LEU A 170 21.58 31.43 -2.56
N ASN A 171 22.65 31.15 -1.80
CA ASN A 171 22.76 31.53 -0.40
C ASN A 171 22.72 33.07 -0.34
N PHE A 172 21.70 33.63 0.30
CA PHE A 172 21.76 35.02 0.75
C PHE A 172 22.60 35.03 2.03
N GLY A 173 23.85 35.48 1.88
CA GLY A 173 24.69 35.89 3.00
C GLY A 173 24.29 37.25 3.54
#